data_AF-W6NHC4-F1
#
_entry.id   AF-W6NHC4-F1
#
_cell.length_a   1.000
_cell.length_b   1.000
_cell.length_c   1.000
_cell.angle_alpha   90.00
_cell.angle_beta   90.00
_cell.angle_gamma   90.00
#
_symmetry.space_group_name_H-M   'P 1'
#
loop_
_entity.id
_entity.type
_entity.pdbx_description
1 polymer ?
#
loop_
_entity_poly.entity_id
_entity_poly.type
_entity_poly.pdbx_seq_one_letter_code
_entity_poly.pdbx_strand_id
1 'polypeptide(L)' 'MSNILLEIKNLQKHLNELIKEKDNLVDTEIIEISQMLDLLLNKYYKIIKNKMDKE' A
#
# COMPACT_ATOMS: atom_id res chain seq x y z
N MET A 1 -4.25 13.12 11.29
CA MET A 1 -4.19 11.66 11.03
C MET A 1 -3.33 11.45 9.79
N SER A 2 -2.21 10.75 9.88
CA SER A 2 -1.10 10.76 8.92
C SER A 2 -1.53 10.47 7.46
N ASN A 3 -1.25 11.40 6.53
CA ASN A 3 -1.64 11.33 5.12
C ASN A 3 -1.30 9.98 4.45
N ILE A 4 -0.15 9.39 4.81
CA ILE A 4 0.30 8.08 4.33
C ILE A 4 -0.62 6.91 4.71
N LEU A 5 -1.24 6.92 5.90
CA LEU A 5 -2.17 5.85 6.29
C LEU A 5 -3.45 5.90 5.47
N LEU A 6 -3.88 7.09 5.08
CA LEU A 6 -5.04 7.27 4.20
C LEU A 6 -4.72 6.78 2.79
N GLU A 7 -3.54 7.10 2.26
CA GLU A 7 -3.08 6.59 0.96
C GLU A 7 -2.97 5.06 0.94
N ILE A 8 -2.39 4.44 1.98
CA ILE A 8 -2.32 2.97 2.11
C ILE A 8 -3.74 2.36 2.08
N LYS A 9 -4.69 2.93 2.83
CA LYS A 9 -6.06 2.41 2.86
C LYS A 9 -6.77 2.55 1.51
N ASN A 10 -6.59 3.68 0.82
CA ASN A 10 -7.18 3.88 -0.50
C ASN A 10 -6.59 2.90 -1.52
N LEU A 11 -5.27 2.72 -1.53
CA LEU A 11 -4.61 1.79 -2.45
C LEU A 11 -4.99 0.33 -2.16
N GLN A 12 -5.11 -0.04 -0.89
CA GLN A 12 -5.58 -1.36 -0.49
C GLN A 12 -7.03 -1.60 -0.92
N LYS A 13 -7.90 -0.59 -0.83
CA LYS A 13 -9.28 -0.69 -1.32
C LYS A 13 -9.31 -0.87 -2.84
N HIS A 14 -8.56 -0.05 -3.56
CA HIS A 14 -8.47 -0.12 -5.03
C HIS A 14 -7.93 -1.50 -5.49
N LEU A 15 -6.88 -2.01 -4.85
CA LEU A 15 -6.33 -3.33 -5.15
C LEU A 15 -7.38 -4.44 -4.93
N ASN A 16 -8.15 -4.37 -3.84
CA ASN A 16 -9.21 -5.33 -3.57
C ASN A 16 -10.39 -5.23 -4.56
N GLU A 17 -10.70 -4.04 -5.06
CA GLU A 17 -11.70 -3.84 -6.10
C GLU A 17 -11.22 -4.46 -7.43
N LEU A 18 -9.96 -4.21 -7.81
CA LEU A 18 -9.36 -4.82 -9.01
C LEU A 18 -9.27 -6.35 -8.93
N ILE A 19 -8.92 -6.91 -7.77
CA ILE A 19 -8.91 -8.36 -7.56
C ILE A 19 -10.31 -8.97 -7.68
N LYS A 20 -11.37 -8.21 -7.34
CA LYS A 20 -12.75 -8.67 -7.51
C LYS A 20 -13.24 -8.53 -8.95
N GLU A 21 -12.79 -7.50 -9.65
CA GLU A 21 -13.16 -7.24 -11.04
C GLU A 21 -12.39 -8.12 -12.03
N LYS A 22 -11.12 -8.43 -11.73
CA LYS A 22 -10.27 -9.28 -12.55
C LYS A 22 -10.12 -10.65 -11.90
N ASP A 23 -10.56 -11.70 -12.61
CA ASP A 23 -10.41 -13.10 -12.20
C ASP A 23 -8.92 -13.53 -12.12
N ASN A 24 -8.02 -12.73 -12.71
CA ASN A 24 -6.61 -13.04 -12.82
C ASN A 24 -5.73 -12.10 -11.98
N LEU A 25 -5.16 -12.63 -10.89
CA LEU A 25 -4.27 -11.91 -9.96
C LEU A 25 -2.90 -11.53 -10.57
N VAL A 26 -2.51 -12.12 -11.70
CA VAL A 26 -1.25 -11.78 -12.39
C VAL A 26 -1.44 -10.73 -13.48
N ASP A 27 -2.59 -10.05 -13.49
CA ASP A 27 -2.79 -8.89 -14.34
C ASP A 27 -1.77 -7.79 -14.00
N THR A 28 -1.17 -7.20 -15.03
CA THR A 28 -0.10 -6.19 -14.87
C THR A 28 -0.53 -5.04 -13.97
N GLU A 29 -1.80 -4.64 -14.03
CA GLU A 29 -2.35 -3.55 -13.22
C GLU A 29 -2.42 -3.92 -11.72
N ILE A 30 -2.77 -5.17 -11.41
CA ILE A 30 -2.77 -5.69 -10.03
C ILE A 30 -1.34 -5.76 -9.49
N ILE A 31 -0.38 -6.17 -10.33
CA ILE A 31 1.04 -6.22 -9.95
C ILE A 31 1.56 -4.81 -9.66
N GLU A 32 1.29 -3.84 -10.54
CA GLU A 32 1.76 -2.46 -10.38
C GLU A 32 1.18 -1.81 -9.11
N ILE A 33 -0.11 -2.00 -8.84
CA ILE A 33 -0.76 -1.45 -7.64
C ILE A 33 -0.27 -2.15 -6.38
N SER A 34 0.01 -3.46 -6.44
CA SER A 34 0.62 -4.19 -5.32
C SER A 34 2.02 -3.66 -5.00
N GLN A 35 2.84 -3.37 -6.02
CA GLN A 35 4.16 -2.77 -5.83
C GLN A 35 4.09 -1.36 -5.25
N MET A 36 3.14 -0.54 -5.72
CA MET A 36 2.90 0.79 -5.14
C MET A 36 2.50 0.72 -3.67
N LEU A 37 1.64 -0.23 -3.29
CA LEU A 37 1.23 -0.45 -1.91
C LEU A 37 2.43 -0.84 -1.04
N ASP A 38 3.30 -1.73 -1.53
CA ASP A 38 4.50 -2.16 -0.82
C ASP A 38 5.46 -0.99 -0.56
N LEU A 39 5.69 -0.12 -1.56
CA LEU A 39 6.51 1.08 -1.39
C LEU A 39 5.97 2.03 -0.32
N LEU A 40 4.64 2.22 -0.28
CA LEU A 40 3.97 3.05 0.72
C LEU A 40 4.06 2.45 2.13
N LEU A 41 3.86 1.14 2.26
CA LEU A 41 4.03 0.41 3.52
C LEU A 41 5.47 0.51 4.04
N ASN A 42 6.46 0.35 3.17
CA ASN A 42 7.86 0.52 3.51
C ASN A 42 8.18 1.95 3.97
N LYS A 43 7.60 2.96 3.31
CA LYS A 43 7.74 4.37 3.72
C LYS A 43 7.11 4.61 5.09
N TYR A 44 5.92 4.08 5.34
CA TYR A 44 5.27 4.15 6.64
C TYR A 44 6.10 3.48 7.73
N TYR A 45 6.60 2.27 7.46
CA TYR A 45 7.46 1.53 8.38
C TYR A 45 8.72 2.32 8.75
N LYS A 46 9.39 2.95 7.77
CA LYS A 46 10.56 3.83 8.04
C LYS A 46 10.21 5.02 8.92
N ILE A 47 9.05 5.67 8.71
CA ILE A 47 8.61 6.80 9.53
C ILE A 47 8.37 6.35 10.98
N ILE A 48 7.74 5.20 11.16
CA ILE A 48 7.43 4.62 12.47
C ILE A 48 8.72 4.17 13.17
N LYS A 49 9.62 3.51 12.46
CA LYS A 49 10.94 3.11 12.97
C LYS A 49 11.76 4.32 13.42
N ASN A 50 11.86 5.35 12.59
CA ASN A 50 12.60 6.58 12.92
C ASN A 50 12.00 7.36 14.11
N LYS A 51 10.71 7.15 14.42
CA LYS A 51 10.09 7.71 15.63
C LYS A 51 10.46 6.91 16.88
N MET A 52 10.53 5.58 16.78
CA MET A 52 10.93 4.71 17.89
C MET A 52 12.43 4.74 18.19
N ASP A 53 13.29 4.97 17.20
CA ASP A 53 14.76 5.02 17.37
C ASP A 53 15.26 6.32 18.03
N LYS A 54 14.36 7.29 18.26
CA LYS A 54 14.67 8.59 18.87
C LYS A 54 14.33 8.67 20.38
N GLU A 55 14.00 7.55 21.01
CA GLU A 55 13.79 7.44 22.46
C GLU A 55 14.96 6.74 23.16
#